data_AF-A0A7L3W021-F1
#
_entry.id   AF-A0A7L3W021-F1
#
_cell.length_a   1.000
_cell.length_b   1.000
_cell.length_c   1.000
_cell.angle_alpha   90.00
_cell.angle_beta   90.00
_cell.angle_gamma   90.00
#
_symmetry.space_group_name_H-M   'P 1'
#
loop_
_entity.id
_entity.type
_entity.pdbx_description
1 polymer ?
#
loop_
_entity_poly.entity_id
_entity_poly.type
_entity_poly.pdbx_seq_one_letter_code
_entity_poly.pdbx_strand_id
1 'polypeptide(L)'
;ECPLCLLPQPPEAFPSLGCCSHRSCRGCLQQYLRLAVTESRVPVACPHCPAAIQPHDVHRLLPEPALRDKYEEFLLRRLLVADPGTRWCPAPDCSYAVLAHGCAECPRLTCGREGCGTEFCYHCRQPWHPEGPCAPPTPSLATPSAQPEEPAHGEATPDRAEAEDIKVCPRCSAFIMKINDGSCNRMNCTVCGCLFCWLCLQEISDVHFLSPSGCTFWGKRPWSRTRRILWQLGMVLGAPMVISLAAGVAVPVITIGIPIYMGRKVLAASRRSSLSGCQQCLSVTSSVLLSLFVSPIITALTVGVGVPLVLTYVYGTVVLSLCR
;
A
#
# COMPACT_ATOMS: atom_id res chain seq x y z
N GLU A 1 21.95 11.26 22.47
CA GLU A 1 20.61 11.90 22.52
C GLU A 1 19.59 10.98 21.87
N CYS A 2 18.31 11.05 22.27
CA CYS A 2 17.24 10.27 21.65
C CYS A 2 16.67 11.00 20.42
N PRO A 3 16.55 10.35 19.24
CA PRO A 3 16.05 11.00 18.03
C PRO A 3 14.55 11.34 18.04
N LEU A 4 13.78 10.82 19.01
CA LEU A 4 12.34 11.07 19.12
C LEU A 4 11.98 12.22 20.08
N CYS A 5 12.59 12.25 21.28
CA CYS A 5 12.35 13.33 22.25
C CYS A 5 13.42 14.41 22.24
N LEU A 6 14.52 14.22 21.51
CA LEU A 6 15.68 15.13 21.44
C LEU A 6 16.35 15.38 22.80
N LEU A 7 16.08 14.54 23.81
CA LEU A 7 16.69 14.64 25.13
C LEU A 7 17.91 13.71 25.26
N PRO A 8 18.95 14.13 26.02
CA PRO A 8 20.02 13.24 26.45
C PRO A 8 19.44 12.18 27.40
N GLN A 9 19.85 10.94 27.21
CA GLN A 9 19.40 9.78 27.98
C GLN A 9 20.61 8.87 28.22
N PRO A 10 20.66 8.14 29.34
CA PRO A 10 21.75 7.24 29.63
C PRO A 10 21.75 6.05 28.65
N PRO A 11 22.91 5.43 28.35
CA PRO A 11 23.01 4.34 27.36
C PRO A 11 22.07 3.16 27.61
N GLU A 12 21.80 2.85 28.87
CA GLU A 12 20.93 1.75 29.33
C GLU A 12 19.45 2.00 28.99
N ALA A 13 19.07 3.26 28.76
CA ALA A 13 17.73 3.63 28.34
C ALA A 13 17.45 3.34 26.87
N PHE A 14 18.41 2.85 26.09
CA PHE A 14 18.26 2.53 24.66
C PHE A 14 18.19 1.02 24.40
N PRO A 15 16.99 0.42 24.44
CA PRO A 15 16.84 -1.01 24.14
C PRO A 15 17.21 -1.31 22.68
N SER A 16 17.78 -2.49 22.44
CA SER A 16 17.99 -3.02 21.09
C SER A 16 16.70 -3.59 20.53
N LEU A 17 16.41 -3.33 19.26
CA LEU A 17 15.33 -3.97 18.52
C LEU A 17 15.92 -5.09 17.66
N GLY A 18 15.27 -6.24 17.60
CA GLY A 18 15.72 -7.37 16.78
C GLY A 18 15.56 -7.15 15.27
N CYS A 19 14.74 -6.17 14.86
CA CYS A 19 14.42 -5.91 13.46
C CYS A 19 15.37 -4.95 12.73
N CYS A 20 16.11 -4.09 13.44
CA CYS A 20 17.03 -3.10 12.87
C CYS A 20 18.00 -2.52 13.92
N SER A 21 19.00 -1.74 13.48
CA SER A 21 20.00 -1.11 14.35
C SER A 21 19.61 0.27 14.89
N HIS A 22 18.42 0.79 14.56
CA HIS A 22 17.95 2.09 15.03
C HIS A 22 17.67 2.07 16.54
N ARG A 23 17.94 3.19 17.21
CA ARG A 23 17.81 3.32 18.67
C ARG A 23 16.98 4.54 19.03
N SER A 24 16.05 4.32 19.95
CA SER A 24 15.25 5.36 20.60
C SER A 24 15.19 5.03 22.08
N CYS A 25 15.03 6.03 22.95
CA CYS A 25 14.94 5.76 24.38
C CYS A 25 13.67 4.94 24.69
N ARG A 26 13.74 4.13 25.76
CA ARG A 26 12.66 3.24 26.22
C ARG A 26 11.35 4.00 26.39
N GLY A 27 11.37 5.18 27.00
CA GLY A 27 10.17 6.00 27.22
C GLY A 27 9.46 6.35 25.91
N CYS A 28 10.19 6.80 24.89
CA CYS A 28 9.61 7.10 23.58
C CYS A 28 9.09 5.85 22.87
N LEU A 29 9.82 4.73 22.93
CA LEU A 29 9.37 3.47 22.32
C LEU A 29 8.10 2.94 23.00
N GLN A 30 8.03 3.01 24.32
CA GLN A 30 6.83 2.63 25.07
C GLN A 30 5.63 3.48 24.69
N GLN A 31 5.79 4.80 24.65
CA GLN A 31 4.71 5.69 24.27
C GLN A 31 4.26 5.45 22.83
N TYR A 32 5.21 5.26 21.92
CA TYR A 32 4.95 4.92 20.53
C TYR A 32 4.16 3.60 20.40
N LEU A 33 4.56 2.55 21.12
CA LEU A 33 3.87 1.27 21.13
C LEU A 33 2.45 1.39 21.72
N ARG A 34 2.26 2.12 22.82
CA ARG A 34 0.93 2.35 23.41
C ARG A 34 -0.01 3.01 22.41
N LEU A 35 0.44 4.06 21.74
CA LEU A 35 -0.34 4.74 20.70
C LEU A 35 -0.63 3.81 19.52
N ALA A 36 0.39 3.10 19.02
CA ALA A 36 0.24 2.18 17.90
C ALA A 36 -0.78 1.06 18.20
N VAL A 37 -0.73 0.45 19.38
CA VAL A 37 -1.68 -0.59 19.78
C VAL A 37 -3.07 -0.02 20.01
N THR A 38 -3.19 1.12 20.69
CA THR A 38 -4.50 1.76 20.94
C THR A 38 -5.21 2.13 19.65
N GLU A 39 -4.46 2.56 18.64
CA GLU A 39 -4.97 2.91 17.32
C GLU A 39 -5.03 1.71 16.34
N SER A 40 -4.88 0.46 16.84
CA SER A 40 -4.92 -0.78 16.04
C SER A 40 -3.89 -0.87 14.90
N ARG A 41 -2.79 -0.13 14.99
CA ARG A 41 -1.69 -0.12 13.99
C ARG A 41 -0.70 -1.27 14.23
N VAL A 42 -1.11 -2.49 13.90
CA VAL A 42 -0.31 -3.72 14.08
C VAL A 42 -0.16 -4.45 12.74
N PRO A 43 1.02 -4.91 12.27
CA PRO A 43 2.30 -4.90 12.97
C PRO A 43 2.86 -3.48 13.11
N VAL A 44 3.51 -3.23 14.24
CA VAL A 44 4.10 -1.92 14.54
C VAL A 44 5.46 -1.82 13.85
N ALA A 45 5.68 -0.79 13.03
CA ALA A 45 6.96 -0.55 12.38
C ALA A 45 7.95 0.15 13.32
N CYS A 46 9.25 0.10 13.01
CA CYS A 46 10.24 0.93 13.67
C CYS A 46 9.94 2.42 13.39
N PRO A 47 10.11 3.34 14.37
CA PRO A 47 9.94 4.77 14.15
C PRO A 47 10.83 5.38 13.06
N HIS A 48 11.91 4.70 12.67
CA HIS A 48 12.93 5.19 11.75
C HIS A 48 12.98 4.47 10.41
N CYS A 49 12.32 3.31 10.29
CA CYS A 49 12.38 2.49 9.08
C CYS A 49 11.16 1.56 8.94
N PRO A 50 10.89 1.01 7.75
CA PRO A 50 9.70 0.19 7.54
C PRO A 50 9.76 -1.21 8.20
N ALA A 51 10.84 -1.57 8.88
CA ALA A 51 10.99 -2.88 9.51
C ALA A 51 10.00 -3.04 10.68
N ALA A 52 9.23 -4.13 10.69
CA ALA A 52 8.30 -4.45 11.77
C ALA A 52 9.05 -4.81 13.06
N ILE A 53 8.64 -4.23 14.18
CA ILE A 53 9.11 -4.59 15.52
C ILE A 53 8.65 -6.01 15.83
N GLN A 54 9.57 -6.85 16.29
CA GLN A 54 9.29 -8.24 16.59
C GLN A 54 8.32 -8.35 17.78
N PRO A 55 7.38 -9.31 17.78
CA PRO A 55 6.43 -9.48 18.90
C PRO A 55 7.13 -9.56 20.25
N HIS A 56 8.24 -10.31 20.36
CA HIS A 56 9.04 -10.40 21.57
C HIS A 56 9.49 -9.03 22.11
N ASP A 57 9.95 -8.13 21.22
CA ASP A 57 10.36 -6.79 21.60
C ASP A 57 9.16 -5.94 22.05
N VAL A 58 7.99 -6.11 21.42
CA VAL A 58 6.74 -5.46 21.85
C VAL A 58 6.36 -5.90 23.26
N HIS A 59 6.34 -7.22 23.54
CA HIS A 59 6.01 -7.74 24.88
C HIS A 59 7.00 -7.28 25.96
N ARG A 60 8.29 -7.19 25.62
CA ARG A 60 9.33 -6.72 26.54
C ARG A 60 9.23 -5.22 26.82
N LEU A 61 8.87 -4.43 25.82
CA LEU A 61 8.79 -2.98 25.94
C LEU A 61 7.47 -2.52 26.52
N LEU A 62 6.36 -3.21 26.26
CA LEU A 62 5.02 -2.85 26.70
C LEU A 62 4.67 -3.52 28.04
N PRO A 63 4.71 -2.81 29.18
CA PRO A 63 4.48 -3.42 30.48
C PRO A 63 3.01 -3.75 30.74
N GLU A 64 2.07 -3.04 30.12
CA GLU A 64 0.64 -3.19 30.39
C GLU A 64 0.09 -4.49 29.77
N PRO A 65 -0.41 -5.45 30.59
CA PRO A 65 -0.90 -6.73 30.08
C PRO A 65 -2.08 -6.55 29.11
N ALA A 66 -3.04 -5.70 29.45
CA ALA A 66 -4.21 -5.43 28.60
C ALA A 66 -3.85 -4.89 27.21
N LEU A 67 -2.75 -4.14 27.06
CA LEU A 67 -2.28 -3.69 25.75
C LEU A 67 -1.54 -4.79 24.99
N ARG A 68 -0.85 -5.69 25.69
CA ARG A 68 -0.25 -6.89 25.06
C ARG A 68 -1.32 -7.81 24.51
N ASP A 69 -2.39 -8.03 25.24
CA ASP A 69 -3.52 -8.87 24.79
C ASP A 69 -4.18 -8.26 23.55
N LYS A 70 -4.41 -6.94 23.55
CA LYS A 70 -4.90 -6.21 22.36
C LYS A 70 -3.94 -6.30 21.18
N TYR A 71 -2.63 -6.20 21.42
CA TYR A 71 -1.63 -6.34 20.38
C TYR A 71 -1.69 -7.74 19.74
N GLU A 72 -1.76 -8.80 20.54
CA GLU A 72 -1.90 -10.16 20.06
C GLU A 72 -3.20 -10.36 19.27
N GLU A 73 -4.33 -9.85 19.79
CA GLU A 73 -5.62 -9.91 19.11
C GLU A 73 -5.58 -9.22 17.74
N PHE A 74 -5.06 -7.99 17.69
CA PHE A 74 -4.94 -7.25 16.43
C PHE A 74 -3.95 -7.89 15.46
N LEU A 75 -2.84 -8.45 15.96
CA LEU A 75 -1.88 -9.18 15.14
C LEU A 75 -2.50 -10.44 14.55
N LEU A 76 -3.17 -11.25 15.37
CA LEU A 76 -3.87 -12.45 14.93
C LEU A 76 -4.94 -12.09 13.90
N ARG A 77 -5.72 -11.02 14.15
CA ARG A 77 -6.72 -10.54 13.21
C ARG A 77 -6.13 -10.18 11.86
N ARG A 78 -5.02 -9.42 11.84
CA ARG A 78 -4.30 -9.07 10.61
C ARG A 78 -3.82 -10.31 9.84
N LEU A 79 -3.28 -11.30 10.54
CA LEU A 79 -2.78 -12.53 9.94
C LEU A 79 -3.92 -13.38 9.35
N LEU A 80 -5.00 -13.57 10.10
CA LEU A 80 -6.14 -14.38 9.67
C LEU A 80 -6.92 -13.73 8.52
N VAL A 81 -6.98 -12.40 8.42
CA VAL A 81 -7.63 -11.74 7.27
C VAL A 81 -6.86 -11.97 5.95
N ALA A 82 -5.59 -12.39 6.00
CA ALA A 82 -4.86 -12.81 4.80
C ALA A 82 -5.30 -14.19 4.30
N ASP A 83 -5.87 -15.03 5.17
CA ASP A 83 -6.39 -16.34 4.79
C ASP A 83 -7.78 -16.22 4.13
N PRO A 84 -7.97 -16.70 2.89
CA PRO A 84 -9.23 -16.58 2.16
C PRO A 84 -10.37 -17.40 2.76
N GLY A 85 -10.08 -18.39 3.61
CA GLY A 85 -11.08 -19.19 4.32
C GLY A 85 -11.60 -18.54 5.61
N THR A 86 -10.93 -17.51 6.13
CA THR A 86 -11.28 -16.90 7.41
C THR A 86 -12.47 -15.95 7.27
N ARG A 87 -13.47 -16.11 8.15
CA ARG A 87 -14.59 -15.18 8.30
C ARG A 87 -14.77 -14.73 9.74
N TRP A 88 -14.78 -13.42 9.95
CA TRP A 88 -15.04 -12.82 11.25
C TRP A 88 -16.53 -12.78 11.54
N CYS A 89 -16.91 -13.05 12.78
CA CYS A 89 -18.27 -12.86 13.24
C CYS A 89 -18.66 -11.37 13.09
N PRO A 90 -19.82 -11.05 12.50
CA PRO A 90 -20.26 -9.66 12.35
C PRO A 90 -20.90 -9.08 13.62
N ALA A 91 -21.10 -9.89 14.67
CA ALA A 91 -21.69 -9.41 15.91
C ALA A 91 -20.80 -8.34 16.57
N PRO A 92 -21.40 -7.27 17.13
CA PRO A 92 -20.65 -6.25 17.84
C PRO A 92 -19.86 -6.89 18.98
N ASP A 93 -18.64 -6.40 19.20
CA ASP A 93 -17.72 -6.87 20.24
C ASP A 93 -17.34 -8.38 20.19
N CYS A 94 -17.67 -9.09 19.11
CA CYS A 94 -17.28 -10.47 18.91
C CYS A 94 -16.00 -10.58 18.07
N SER A 95 -14.88 -10.92 18.70
CA SER A 95 -13.60 -11.19 18.04
C SER A 95 -13.42 -12.66 17.60
N TYR A 96 -14.52 -13.41 17.43
CA TYR A 96 -14.42 -14.81 16.99
C TYR A 96 -14.35 -14.90 15.47
N ALA A 97 -13.48 -15.77 14.95
CA ALA A 97 -13.33 -16.05 13.54
C ALA A 97 -13.58 -17.54 13.25
N VAL A 98 -14.21 -17.83 12.11
CA VAL A 98 -14.47 -19.18 11.61
C VAL A 98 -13.58 -19.41 10.39
N LEU A 99 -12.85 -20.53 10.38
CA LEU A 99 -12.05 -20.98 9.24
C LEU A 99 -12.89 -21.91 8.37
N ALA A 100 -13.46 -21.39 7.29
CA ALA A 100 -14.33 -22.12 6.38
C ALA A 100 -13.61 -22.37 5.05
N HIS A 101 -13.34 -23.63 4.72
CA HIS A 101 -12.72 -24.05 3.46
C HIS A 101 -13.74 -24.76 2.57
N GLY A 102 -13.75 -24.46 1.27
CA GLY A 102 -14.45 -25.27 0.27
C GLY A 102 -15.98 -25.11 0.20
N CYS A 103 -16.53 -23.97 0.59
CA CYS A 103 -17.98 -23.77 0.54
C CYS A 103 -18.42 -23.00 -0.71
N ALA A 104 -19.03 -23.69 -1.67
CA ALA A 104 -19.29 -23.16 -3.01
C ALA A 104 -20.70 -22.56 -3.20
N GLU A 105 -21.70 -22.96 -2.41
CA GLU A 105 -23.13 -22.72 -2.71
C GLU A 105 -23.87 -21.87 -1.66
N CYS A 106 -23.16 -21.14 -0.78
CA CYS A 106 -23.62 -20.43 0.43
C CYS A 106 -23.76 -21.30 1.70
N PRO A 107 -22.65 -21.54 2.45
CA PRO A 107 -22.74 -22.14 3.76
C PRO A 107 -23.23 -21.09 4.78
N ARG A 108 -24.30 -21.39 5.50
CA ARG A 108 -24.61 -20.67 6.74
C ARG A 108 -23.47 -20.93 7.73
N LEU A 109 -22.82 -19.88 8.22
CA LEU A 109 -21.82 -20.00 9.28
C LEU A 109 -22.45 -19.62 10.62
N THR A 110 -22.05 -20.32 11.67
CA THR A 110 -22.48 -20.03 13.05
C THR A 110 -21.25 -19.70 13.88
N CYS A 111 -21.31 -18.61 14.65
CA CYS A 111 -20.26 -18.24 15.58
C CYS A 111 -20.11 -19.29 16.69
N GLY A 112 -18.90 -19.85 16.84
CA GLY A 112 -18.58 -20.84 17.87
C GLY A 112 -18.29 -20.27 19.26
N ARG A 113 -18.37 -18.94 19.44
CA ARG A 113 -18.18 -18.32 20.76
C ARG A 113 -19.41 -18.61 21.64
N GLU A 114 -19.16 -19.13 22.84
CA GLU A 114 -20.18 -19.29 23.88
C GLU A 114 -20.90 -17.96 24.13
N GLY A 115 -22.24 -17.97 24.07
CA GLY A 115 -23.08 -16.79 24.28
C GLY A 115 -23.25 -15.86 23.06
N CYS A 116 -22.58 -16.08 21.94
CA CYS A 116 -22.76 -15.28 20.72
C CYS A 116 -23.79 -15.88 19.76
N GLY A 117 -23.58 -17.12 19.30
CA GLY A 117 -24.51 -17.87 18.44
C GLY A 117 -24.89 -17.20 17.10
N THR A 118 -24.24 -16.10 16.72
CA THR A 118 -24.63 -15.30 15.56
C THR A 118 -24.39 -16.08 14.27
N GLU A 119 -25.41 -16.12 13.42
CA GLU A 119 -25.35 -16.74 12.11
C GLU A 119 -25.08 -15.70 11.02
N PHE A 120 -24.19 -16.02 10.09
CA PHE A 120 -23.77 -15.08 9.05
C PHE A 120 -23.39 -15.79 7.75
N CYS A 121 -23.46 -15.05 6.64
CA CYS A 121 -23.19 -15.59 5.32
C CYS A 121 -21.69 -15.60 5.01
N TYR A 122 -21.18 -16.72 4.51
CA TYR A 122 -19.77 -16.84 4.10
C TYR A 122 -19.37 -15.91 2.95
N HIS A 123 -20.27 -15.55 2.03
CA HIS A 123 -19.92 -14.72 0.87
C HIS A 123 -19.97 -13.23 1.20
N CYS A 124 -21.09 -12.72 1.72
CA CYS A 124 -21.27 -11.28 2.00
C CYS A 124 -20.86 -10.85 3.41
N ARG A 125 -20.67 -11.79 4.33
CA ARG A 125 -20.25 -11.55 5.73
C ARG A 125 -21.27 -10.75 6.56
N GLN A 126 -22.49 -10.63 6.06
CA GLN A 126 -23.63 -10.04 6.76
C GLN A 126 -24.36 -11.09 7.59
N PRO A 127 -25.24 -10.68 8.52
CA PRO A 127 -26.17 -11.59 9.19
C PRO A 127 -26.85 -12.53 8.20
N TRP A 128 -27.07 -13.78 8.63
CA TRP A 128 -27.60 -14.82 7.76
C TRP A 128 -28.94 -14.39 7.15
N HIS A 129 -29.05 -14.56 5.83
CA HIS A 129 -30.26 -14.24 5.09
C HIS A 129 -30.69 -15.47 4.27
N PRO A 130 -31.94 -15.97 4.43
CA PRO A 130 -32.42 -17.17 3.74
C PRO A 130 -32.84 -16.90 2.29
N GLU A 131 -33.25 -15.68 1.95
CA GLU A 131 -33.84 -15.35 0.64
C GLU A 131 -32.91 -14.45 -0.19
N GLY A 132 -32.45 -14.94 -1.34
CA GLY A 132 -31.86 -14.13 -2.42
C GLY A 132 -30.33 -14.00 -2.46
N PRO A 133 -29.78 -13.52 -3.60
CA PRO A 133 -28.35 -13.32 -3.78
C PRO A 133 -27.81 -12.27 -2.79
N CYS A 134 -26.55 -12.44 -2.39
CA CYS A 134 -25.84 -11.51 -1.51
C CYS A 134 -25.95 -10.06 -2.01
N ALA A 135 -26.57 -9.18 -1.22
CA ALA A 135 -26.57 -7.75 -1.50
C ALA A 135 -25.16 -7.16 -1.34
N PRO A 136 -24.76 -6.18 -2.18
CA PRO A 136 -23.51 -5.46 -1.97
C PRO A 136 -23.52 -4.77 -0.60
N PRO A 137 -22.36 -4.68 0.09
CA PRO A 137 -22.26 -4.03 1.39
C PRO A 137 -22.72 -2.57 1.23
N THR A 138 -23.90 -2.26 1.73
CA THR A 138 -24.41 -0.90 1.78
C THR A 138 -23.80 -0.25 3.02
N PRO A 139 -23.21 0.95 2.94
CA PRO A 139 -22.80 1.70 4.12
C PRO A 139 -24.06 2.27 4.80
N SER A 140 -24.97 1.41 5.25
CA SER A 140 -26.03 1.80 6.15
C SER A 140 -25.52 1.59 7.57
N LEU A 141 -25.33 2.68 8.30
CA LEU A 141 -25.40 2.66 9.76
C LEU A 141 -26.85 2.32 10.13
N ALA A 142 -27.23 1.04 9.99
CA ALA A 142 -28.54 0.58 10.40
C ALA A 142 -28.49 0.32 11.91
N THR A 143 -29.05 1.27 12.66
CA THR A 143 -29.68 1.01 13.96
C THR A 143 -30.52 -0.27 13.84
N PRO A 144 -30.37 -1.26 14.75
CA PRO A 144 -31.25 -2.41 14.74
C PRO A 144 -32.66 -1.96 15.14
N SER A 145 -33.66 -2.52 14.48
CA SER A 145 -35.12 -2.46 14.72
C SER A 145 -35.92 -1.26 14.17
N ALA A 146 -36.60 -1.48 13.03
CA ALA A 146 -38.05 -1.29 12.85
C ALA A 146 -38.49 -1.80 11.47
N GLN A 147 -39.73 -2.27 11.40
CA GLN A 147 -40.40 -3.01 10.31
C GLN A 147 -40.64 -2.17 9.02
N PRO A 148 -41.02 -2.82 7.89
CA PRO A 148 -41.19 -2.14 6.61
C PRO A 148 -42.57 -1.49 6.47
N GLU A 149 -42.62 -0.17 6.29
CA GLU A 149 -43.78 0.52 5.71
C GLU A 149 -43.31 1.56 4.67
N GLU A 150 -43.76 1.39 3.42
CA GLU A 150 -43.78 2.41 2.35
C GLU A 150 -45.18 3.09 2.33
N PRO A 151 -45.43 4.13 1.50
CA PRO A 151 -44.66 5.34 1.24
C PRO A 151 -45.56 6.61 1.33
N ALA A 152 -45.04 7.78 1.71
CA ALA A 152 -45.78 9.03 1.47
C ALA A 152 -44.88 10.28 1.49
N HIS A 153 -44.92 10.99 0.36
CA HIS A 153 -44.76 12.44 0.16
C HIS A 153 -43.49 13.14 0.68
N GLY A 154 -42.82 13.77 -0.28
CA GLY A 154 -41.48 14.32 -0.13
C GLY A 154 -41.39 15.56 0.76
N GLU A 155 -40.17 15.80 1.24
CA GLU A 155 -39.46 17.06 1.11
C GLU A 155 -38.01 16.89 1.59
N ALA A 156 -37.09 17.51 0.84
CA ALA A 156 -35.71 17.85 1.16
C ALA A 156 -34.90 16.88 2.07
N THR A 157 -34.13 15.97 1.46
CA THR A 157 -32.99 15.32 2.14
C THR A 157 -31.77 16.24 2.16
N PRO A 158 -31.22 16.65 3.32
CA PRO A 158 -29.93 17.31 3.38
C PRO A 158 -28.74 16.35 3.51
N ASP A 159 -28.87 15.02 3.40
CA ASP A 159 -27.77 14.13 3.85
C ASP A 159 -27.12 13.25 2.77
N ARG A 160 -26.62 13.84 1.67
CA ARG A 160 -25.74 13.12 0.72
C ARG A 160 -24.26 13.47 0.86
N ALA A 161 -23.93 14.55 1.57
CA ALA A 161 -22.55 15.00 1.76
C ALA A 161 -21.79 14.16 2.81
N GLU A 162 -22.46 13.76 3.89
CA GLU A 162 -21.82 13.01 5.00
C GLU A 162 -21.53 11.54 4.64
N ALA A 163 -22.31 10.95 3.72
CA ALA A 163 -22.11 9.58 3.26
C ALA A 163 -20.87 9.41 2.34
N GLU A 164 -20.31 10.50 1.78
CA GLU A 164 -19.08 10.42 0.97
C GLU A 164 -17.80 10.30 1.83
N ASP A 165 -17.89 10.56 3.13
CA ASP A 165 -16.76 10.55 4.06
C ASP A 165 -16.47 9.15 4.63
N ILE A 166 -17.44 8.23 4.62
CA ILE A 166 -17.32 6.88 5.19
C ILE A 166 -17.51 5.81 4.10
N LYS A 167 -16.52 4.93 3.93
CA LYS A 167 -16.57 3.78 3.02
C LYS A 167 -16.02 2.53 3.69
N VAL A 168 -16.24 1.36 3.08
CA VAL A 168 -15.80 0.06 3.66
C VAL A 168 -14.50 -0.44 3.00
N CYS A 169 -13.56 -1.02 3.77
CA CYS A 169 -12.40 -1.72 3.16
C CYS A 169 -12.90 -2.94 2.37
N PRO A 170 -12.44 -3.13 1.12
CA PRO A 170 -12.88 -4.26 0.29
C PRO A 170 -12.48 -5.63 0.86
N ARG A 171 -11.43 -5.68 1.67
CA ARG A 171 -10.93 -6.93 2.26
C ARG A 171 -11.64 -7.35 3.53
N CYS A 172 -12.00 -6.43 4.42
CA CYS A 172 -12.51 -6.78 5.76
C CYS A 172 -13.80 -6.06 6.15
N SER A 173 -14.38 -5.27 5.24
CA SER A 173 -15.59 -4.47 5.46
C SER A 173 -15.55 -3.49 6.64
N ALA A 174 -14.37 -3.23 7.21
CA ALA A 174 -14.22 -2.18 8.23
C ALA A 174 -14.60 -0.82 7.64
N PHE A 175 -15.36 -0.04 8.41
CA PHE A 175 -15.68 1.34 8.07
C PHE A 175 -14.43 2.21 8.17
N ILE A 176 -14.15 2.97 7.11
CA ILE A 176 -12.99 3.84 6.94
C ILE A 176 -13.52 5.23 6.62
N MET A 177 -13.10 6.21 7.41
CA MET A 177 -13.37 7.60 7.15
C MET A 177 -12.17 8.26 6.47
N LYS A 178 -12.41 9.10 5.45
CA LYS A 178 -11.38 9.91 4.79
C LYS A 178 -11.74 11.38 4.87
N ILE A 179 -10.77 12.21 5.27
CA ILE A 179 -10.88 13.67 5.16
C ILE A 179 -10.83 14.06 3.67
N ASN A 180 -11.87 14.71 3.17
CA ASN A 180 -12.07 15.02 1.75
C ASN A 180 -11.41 16.35 1.29
N ASP A 181 -10.15 16.56 1.68
CA ASP A 181 -9.30 17.71 1.34
C ASP A 181 -8.58 17.60 -0.02
N GLY A 182 -8.81 16.51 -0.76
CA GLY A 182 -8.07 16.21 -2.00
C GLY A 182 -6.79 15.39 -1.78
N SER A 183 -6.57 14.91 -0.56
CA SER A 183 -5.51 13.98 -0.18
C SER A 183 -5.50 12.68 -1.00
N CYS A 184 -4.38 11.96 -0.87
CA CYS A 184 -4.06 10.72 -1.57
C CYS A 184 -5.24 9.73 -1.57
N ASN A 185 -5.51 9.09 -2.71
CA ASN A 185 -6.56 8.08 -2.83
C ASN A 185 -6.09 6.65 -2.51
N ARG A 186 -4.80 6.46 -2.22
CA ARG A 186 -4.25 5.20 -1.70
C ARG A 186 -4.52 5.14 -0.19
N MET A 187 -5.55 4.41 0.19
CA MET A 187 -5.93 4.18 1.58
C MET A 187 -5.26 2.93 2.13
N ASN A 188 -5.03 2.91 3.44
CA ASN A 188 -4.59 1.74 4.18
C ASN A 188 -5.62 1.44 5.27
N CYS A 189 -6.22 0.25 5.24
CA CYS A 189 -7.14 -0.17 6.28
C CYS A 189 -6.39 -0.43 7.60
N THR A 190 -6.75 0.26 8.67
CA THR A 190 -6.15 0.07 9.99
C THR A 190 -6.44 -1.31 10.58
N VAL A 191 -7.57 -1.92 10.24
CA VAL A 191 -7.97 -3.24 10.76
C VAL A 191 -7.18 -4.37 10.10
N CYS A 192 -7.17 -4.46 8.77
CA CYS A 192 -6.55 -5.59 8.06
C CYS A 192 -5.26 -5.26 7.29
N GLY A 193 -4.87 -4.00 7.19
CA GLY A 193 -3.71 -3.57 6.41
C GLY A 193 -3.91 -3.60 4.88
N CYS A 194 -5.13 -3.85 4.39
CA CYS A 194 -5.46 -3.79 2.95
C CYS A 194 -5.08 -2.42 2.39
N LEU A 195 -4.27 -2.37 1.34
CA LEU A 195 -4.09 -1.15 0.54
C LEU A 195 -5.19 -1.11 -0.52
N PHE A 196 -6.01 -0.07 -0.53
CA PHE A 196 -7.14 0.02 -1.45
C PHE A 196 -7.37 1.45 -1.94
N CYS A 197 -8.04 1.57 -3.08
CA CYS A 197 -8.31 2.85 -3.70
C CYS A 197 -9.63 3.42 -3.17
N TRP A 198 -9.60 4.64 -2.65
CA TRP A 198 -10.80 5.33 -2.13
C TRP A 198 -11.89 5.54 -3.18
N LEU A 199 -11.49 5.70 -4.45
CA LEU A 199 -12.40 6.03 -5.54
C LEU A 199 -13.21 4.82 -6.01
N CYS A 200 -12.57 3.66 -6.17
CA CYS A 200 -13.21 2.45 -6.71
C CYS A 200 -13.41 1.33 -5.69
N LEU A 201 -12.91 1.49 -4.46
CA LEU A 201 -12.99 0.50 -3.38
C LEU A 201 -12.44 -0.87 -3.78
N GLN A 202 -11.36 -0.88 -4.56
CA GLN A 202 -10.63 -2.10 -4.93
C GLN A 202 -9.24 -2.11 -4.29
N GLU A 203 -8.72 -3.30 -4.05
CA GLU A 203 -7.33 -3.45 -3.61
C GLU A 203 -6.37 -2.91 -4.67
N ILE A 204 -5.36 -2.16 -4.21
CA ILE A 204 -4.39 -1.51 -5.07
C ILE A 204 -3.26 -2.50 -5.39
N SER A 205 -3.00 -2.69 -6.68
CA SER A 205 -1.73 -3.23 -7.17
C SER A 205 -0.74 -2.08 -7.48
N ASP A 206 0.55 -2.38 -7.63
CA ASP A 206 1.59 -1.38 -7.91
C ASP A 206 1.31 -0.53 -9.16
N VAL A 207 0.48 -1.05 -10.07
CA VAL A 207 0.09 -0.38 -11.30
C VAL A 207 -1.33 0.21 -11.26
N HIS A 208 -2.06 0.21 -10.14
CA HIS A 208 -3.47 0.64 -10.12
C HIS A 208 -3.71 2.08 -10.64
N PHE A 209 -2.85 3.02 -10.25
CA PHE A 209 -2.92 4.43 -10.66
C PHE A 209 -2.17 4.72 -11.97
N LEU A 210 -1.35 3.77 -12.44
CA LEU A 210 -0.73 3.79 -13.77
C LEU A 210 -1.65 3.14 -14.81
N SER A 211 -2.51 2.24 -14.34
CA SER A 211 -3.47 1.46 -15.10
C SER A 211 -4.62 2.34 -15.56
N PRO A 212 -5.22 2.03 -16.72
CA PRO A 212 -6.35 2.75 -17.28
C PRO A 212 -7.63 2.72 -16.42
N SER A 213 -7.61 2.27 -15.18
CA SER A 213 -8.75 2.26 -14.25
C SER A 213 -9.50 3.59 -14.18
N GLY A 214 -8.83 4.70 -14.48
CA GLY A 214 -9.37 6.06 -14.41
C GLY A 214 -9.36 6.63 -12.99
N CYS A 215 -8.82 5.89 -12.03
CA CYS A 215 -8.61 6.37 -10.66
C CYS A 215 -7.35 7.21 -10.60
N THR A 216 -7.46 8.43 -10.09
CA THR A 216 -6.31 9.33 -9.91
C THR A 216 -5.71 9.18 -8.53
N PHE A 217 -4.39 9.40 -8.43
CA PHE A 217 -3.71 9.41 -7.14
C PHE A 217 -4.19 10.56 -6.24
N TRP A 218 -4.50 11.72 -6.84
CA TRP A 218 -5.01 12.91 -6.19
C TRP A 218 -6.39 13.30 -6.74
N GLY A 219 -7.21 13.95 -5.92
CA GLY A 219 -8.52 14.47 -6.31
C GLY A 219 -9.70 13.62 -5.82
N LYS A 220 -10.91 14.14 -6.03
CA LYS A 220 -12.14 13.64 -5.38
C LYS A 220 -12.91 12.59 -6.18
N ARG A 221 -12.72 12.53 -7.51
CA ARG A 221 -13.52 11.69 -8.40
C ARG A 221 -12.64 11.01 -9.45
N PRO A 222 -12.98 9.79 -9.89
CA PRO A 222 -12.32 9.16 -11.02
C PRO A 222 -12.58 9.96 -12.30
N TRP A 223 -11.73 9.78 -13.30
CA TRP A 223 -11.93 10.38 -14.61
C TRP A 223 -13.23 9.90 -15.25
N SER A 224 -13.91 10.83 -15.94
CA SER A 224 -15.06 10.48 -16.77
C SER A 224 -14.64 9.50 -17.87
N ARG A 225 -15.59 8.68 -18.34
CA ARG A 225 -15.32 7.67 -19.39
C ARG A 225 -14.68 8.30 -20.63
N THR A 226 -15.19 9.45 -21.08
CA THR A 226 -14.65 10.18 -22.25
C THR A 226 -13.21 10.62 -22.04
N ARG A 227 -12.89 11.18 -20.85
CA ARG A 227 -11.53 11.64 -20.54
C ARG A 227 -10.55 10.47 -20.44
N ARG A 228 -11.00 9.37 -19.83
CA ARG A 228 -10.24 8.12 -19.76
C ARG A 228 -9.94 7.57 -21.16
N ILE A 229 -10.94 7.43 -22.02
CA ILE A 229 -10.76 6.93 -23.39
C ILE A 229 -9.85 7.86 -24.20
N LEU A 230 -10.07 9.18 -24.14
CA LEU A 230 -9.25 10.16 -24.84
C LEU A 230 -7.77 10.05 -24.44
N TRP A 231 -7.50 9.91 -23.14
CA TRP A 231 -6.13 9.78 -22.65
C TRP A 231 -5.50 8.44 -23.05
N GLN A 232 -6.25 7.34 -22.96
CA GLN A 232 -5.77 6.03 -23.43
C GLN A 232 -5.45 6.04 -24.92
N LEU A 233 -6.31 6.61 -25.77
CA LEU A 233 -6.05 6.79 -27.20
C LEU A 233 -4.82 7.66 -27.44
N GLY A 234 -4.71 8.77 -26.71
CA GLY A 234 -3.54 9.65 -26.77
C GLY A 234 -2.23 8.92 -26.42
N MET A 235 -2.25 8.07 -25.39
CA MET A 235 -1.09 7.25 -25.01
C MET A 235 -0.74 6.22 -26.08
N VAL A 236 -1.73 5.52 -26.64
CA VAL A 236 -1.50 4.50 -27.68
C VAL A 236 -0.96 5.11 -28.98
N LEU A 237 -1.50 6.26 -29.39
CA LEU A 237 -1.07 6.96 -30.60
C LEU A 237 0.26 7.71 -30.39
N GLY A 238 0.48 8.28 -29.20
CA GLY A 238 1.67 9.04 -28.87
C GLY A 238 2.88 8.20 -28.47
N ALA A 239 2.67 6.96 -28.01
CA ALA A 239 3.73 6.10 -27.51
C ALA A 239 4.89 5.88 -28.49
N PRO A 240 4.69 5.57 -29.80
CA PRO A 240 5.80 5.37 -30.72
C PRO A 240 6.69 6.60 -30.86
N MET A 241 6.08 7.79 -30.92
CA MET A 241 6.80 9.06 -31.03
C MET A 241 7.58 9.36 -29.75
N VAL A 242 6.93 9.24 -28.58
CA VAL A 242 7.56 9.53 -27.29
C VAL A 242 8.68 8.55 -26.97
N ILE A 243 8.46 7.25 -27.23
CA ILE A 243 9.47 6.21 -27.00
C ILE A 243 10.67 6.41 -27.94
N SER A 244 10.44 6.73 -29.22
CA SER A 244 11.52 6.98 -30.18
C SER A 244 12.33 8.21 -29.80
N LEU A 245 11.68 9.30 -29.40
CA LEU A 245 12.35 10.52 -28.95
C LEU A 245 13.16 10.26 -27.67
N ALA A 246 12.56 9.58 -26.68
CA ALA A 246 13.22 9.25 -25.43
C ALA A 246 14.43 8.34 -25.65
N ALA A 247 14.31 7.30 -26.47
CA ALA A 247 15.42 6.44 -26.85
C ALA A 247 16.50 7.23 -27.61
N GLY A 248 16.12 8.09 -28.55
CA GLY A 248 17.03 8.94 -29.31
C GLY A 248 17.85 9.91 -28.45
N VAL A 249 17.31 10.37 -27.32
CA VAL A 249 18.04 11.20 -26.34
C VAL A 249 18.83 10.35 -25.35
N ALA A 250 18.26 9.24 -24.86
CA ALA A 250 18.89 8.39 -23.85
C ALA A 250 20.17 7.72 -24.39
N VAL A 251 20.15 7.25 -25.63
CA VAL A 251 21.30 6.59 -26.28
C VAL A 251 22.57 7.46 -26.22
N PRO A 252 22.60 8.70 -26.77
CA PRO A 252 23.80 9.53 -26.73
C PRO A 252 24.18 9.97 -25.30
N VAL A 253 23.21 10.21 -24.43
CA VAL A 253 23.47 10.55 -23.01
C VAL A 253 24.19 9.41 -22.30
N ILE A 254 23.80 8.17 -22.54
CA ILE A 254 24.44 7.00 -21.91
C ILE A 254 25.79 6.71 -22.58
N THR A 255 25.85 6.68 -23.91
CA THR A 255 27.08 6.29 -24.64
C THR A 255 28.21 7.29 -24.46
N ILE A 256 27.92 8.60 -24.48
CA ILE A 256 28.90 9.68 -24.35
C ILE A 256 29.03 10.14 -22.89
N GLY A 257 27.92 10.23 -22.16
CA GLY A 257 27.91 10.76 -20.79
C GLY A 257 28.61 9.86 -19.78
N ILE A 258 28.48 8.53 -19.88
CA ILE A 258 29.14 7.60 -18.94
C ILE A 258 30.67 7.72 -19.01
N PRO A 259 31.31 7.70 -20.20
CA PRO A 259 32.76 7.92 -20.28
C PRO A 259 33.25 9.25 -19.73
N ILE A 260 32.54 10.35 -20.02
CA ILE A 260 32.88 11.68 -19.50
C ILE A 260 32.74 11.70 -17.97
N TYR A 261 31.66 11.12 -17.44
CA TYR A 261 31.41 11.04 -16.01
C TYR A 261 32.48 10.22 -15.28
N MET A 262 32.82 9.03 -15.79
CA MET A 262 33.83 8.16 -15.18
C MET A 262 35.22 8.80 -15.24
N GLY A 263 35.59 9.41 -16.36
CA GLY A 263 36.84 10.16 -16.48
C GLY A 263 36.95 11.29 -15.45
N ARG A 264 35.90 12.12 -15.30
CA ARG A 264 35.87 13.19 -14.30
C ARG A 264 35.92 12.68 -12.87
N LYS A 265 35.19 11.60 -12.57
CA LYS A 265 35.13 11.00 -11.23
C LYS A 265 36.49 10.46 -10.81
N VAL A 266 37.17 9.71 -11.69
CA VAL A 266 38.50 9.14 -11.41
C VAL A 266 39.56 10.22 -11.36
N LEU A 267 39.51 11.26 -12.21
CA LEU A 267 40.39 12.42 -12.12
C LEU A 267 40.26 13.14 -10.76
N ALA A 268 39.03 13.38 -10.31
CA ALA A 268 38.77 14.03 -9.03
C ALA A 268 39.21 13.18 -7.84
N ALA A 269 39.00 11.85 -7.90
CA ALA A 269 39.47 10.92 -6.88
C ALA A 269 41.00 10.83 -6.85
N SER A 270 41.64 10.75 -8.02
CA SER A 270 43.08 10.64 -8.15
C SER A 270 43.82 11.90 -7.68
N ARG A 271 43.23 13.10 -7.87
CA ARG A 271 43.77 14.34 -7.28
C ARG A 271 43.81 14.35 -5.75
N ARG A 272 43.00 13.54 -5.07
CA ARG A 272 43.01 13.41 -3.61
C ARG A 272 44.01 12.36 -3.10
N SER A 273 44.52 11.51 -3.99
CA SER A 273 45.50 10.46 -3.66
C SER A 273 46.92 10.90 -4.01
N SER A 274 47.93 10.40 -3.29
CA SER A 274 49.36 10.68 -3.54
C SER A 274 49.95 9.84 -4.70
N LEU A 275 49.19 9.63 -5.78
CA LEU A 275 49.65 8.85 -6.94
C LEU A 275 50.65 9.66 -7.79
N SER A 276 51.65 8.98 -8.37
CA SER A 276 52.56 9.60 -9.34
C SER A 276 51.82 10.00 -10.62
N GLY A 277 52.30 11.04 -11.33
CA GLY A 277 51.64 11.56 -12.54
C GLY A 277 51.40 10.51 -13.63
N CYS A 278 52.31 9.53 -13.76
CA CYS A 278 52.15 8.41 -14.69
C CYS A 278 51.02 7.45 -14.26
N GLN A 279 50.94 7.12 -12.97
CA GLN A 279 49.87 6.26 -12.43
C GLN A 279 48.49 6.94 -12.51
N GLN A 280 48.43 8.26 -12.31
CA GLN A 280 47.21 9.03 -12.50
C GLN A 280 46.72 8.98 -13.96
N CYS A 281 47.64 9.15 -14.92
CA CYS A 281 47.30 9.07 -16.34
C CYS A 281 46.80 7.67 -16.75
N LEU A 282 47.48 6.61 -16.27
CA LEU A 282 47.08 5.21 -16.50
C LEU A 282 45.72 4.87 -15.90
N SER A 283 45.43 5.32 -14.67
CA SER A 283 44.14 5.07 -14.01
C SER A 283 42.97 5.73 -14.75
N VAL A 284 43.15 6.97 -15.20
CA VAL A 284 42.10 7.71 -15.91
C VAL A 284 41.87 7.12 -17.30
N THR A 285 42.92 6.84 -18.06
CA THR A 285 42.82 6.25 -19.41
C THR A 285 42.19 4.86 -19.37
N SER A 286 42.60 4.01 -18.42
CA SER A 286 42.00 2.68 -18.23
C SER A 286 40.50 2.78 -17.88
N SER A 287 40.11 3.70 -17.00
CA SER A 287 38.70 3.90 -16.65
C SER A 287 37.86 4.39 -17.82
N VAL A 288 38.39 5.30 -18.64
CA VAL A 288 37.68 5.81 -19.82
C VAL A 288 37.54 4.71 -20.87
N LEU A 289 38.61 3.96 -21.16
CA LEU A 289 38.55 2.81 -22.08
C LEU A 289 37.51 1.78 -21.63
N LEU A 290 37.52 1.39 -20.37
CA LEU A 290 36.53 0.45 -19.83
C LEU A 290 35.10 0.98 -19.99
N SER A 291 34.89 2.27 -19.70
CA SER A 291 33.56 2.88 -19.83
C SER A 291 33.05 2.98 -21.28
N LEU A 292 33.95 3.09 -22.27
CA LEU A 292 33.60 3.05 -23.70
C LEU A 292 33.11 1.68 -24.15
N PHE A 293 33.54 0.60 -23.49
CA PHE A 293 33.03 -0.75 -23.73
C PHE A 293 31.74 -1.05 -22.96
N VAL A 294 31.62 -0.53 -21.73
CA VAL A 294 30.45 -0.79 -20.88
C VAL A 294 29.25 0.06 -21.28
N SER A 295 29.44 1.30 -21.75
CA SER A 295 28.31 2.19 -22.07
C SER A 295 27.41 1.68 -23.20
N PRO A 296 27.90 1.08 -24.30
CA PRO A 296 27.05 0.52 -25.34
C PRO A 296 26.28 -0.72 -24.87
N ILE A 297 26.86 -1.53 -23.97
CA ILE A 297 26.19 -2.69 -23.37
C ILE A 297 25.02 -2.22 -22.50
N ILE A 298 25.25 -1.21 -21.66
CA ILE A 298 24.20 -0.60 -20.85
C ILE A 298 23.11 -0.06 -21.78
N THR A 299 23.45 0.76 -22.77
CA THR A 299 22.49 1.31 -23.74
C THR A 299 21.67 0.23 -24.43
N ALA A 300 22.31 -0.85 -24.88
CA ALA A 300 21.64 -1.97 -25.53
C ALA A 300 20.65 -2.66 -24.57
N LEU A 301 21.00 -2.83 -23.30
CA LEU A 301 20.08 -3.35 -22.28
C LEU A 301 18.93 -2.39 -22.00
N THR A 302 19.18 -1.09 -21.83
CA THR A 302 18.14 -0.12 -21.53
C THR A 302 17.13 -0.01 -22.67
N VAL A 303 17.60 0.09 -23.91
CA VAL A 303 16.71 0.19 -25.07
C VAL A 303 16.09 -1.18 -25.39
N GLY A 304 16.91 -2.23 -25.42
CA GLY A 304 16.49 -3.59 -25.80
C GLY A 304 15.52 -4.25 -24.84
N VAL A 305 15.55 -3.91 -23.54
CA VAL A 305 14.58 -4.41 -22.55
C VAL A 305 13.50 -3.36 -22.27
N GLY A 306 13.89 -2.10 -22.11
CA GLY A 306 12.98 -1.02 -21.73
C GLY A 306 11.95 -0.71 -22.79
N VAL A 307 12.34 -0.61 -24.07
CA VAL A 307 11.39 -0.29 -25.15
C VAL A 307 10.34 -1.39 -25.31
N PRO A 308 10.70 -2.69 -25.42
CA PRO A 308 9.69 -3.75 -25.47
C PRO A 308 8.78 -3.77 -24.26
N LEU A 309 9.29 -3.60 -23.04
CA LEU A 309 8.47 -3.60 -21.82
C LEU A 309 7.42 -2.48 -21.86
N VAL A 310 7.83 -1.26 -22.22
CA VAL A 310 6.91 -0.12 -22.33
C VAL A 310 5.90 -0.35 -23.46
N LEU A 311 6.32 -0.88 -24.60
CA LEU A 311 5.42 -1.22 -25.71
C LEU A 311 4.40 -2.30 -25.31
N THR A 312 4.84 -3.37 -24.65
CA THR A 312 3.95 -4.42 -24.13
C THR A 312 2.97 -3.85 -23.10
N TYR A 313 3.41 -2.91 -22.25
CA TYR A 313 2.51 -2.24 -21.33
C TYR A 313 1.45 -1.42 -22.06
N VAL A 314 1.85 -0.53 -22.98
CA VAL A 314 0.93 0.35 -23.71
C VAL A 314 0.00 -0.47 -24.61
N TYR A 315 0.54 -1.31 -25.49
CA TYR A 315 -0.26 -2.05 -26.46
C TYR A 315 -0.92 -3.30 -25.91
N GLY A 316 -0.41 -3.87 -24.82
CA GLY A 316 -1.07 -4.97 -24.11
C GLY A 316 -2.12 -4.42 -23.15
N THR A 317 -1.69 -3.79 -22.07
CA THR A 317 -2.59 -3.46 -20.95
C THR A 317 -3.56 -2.31 -21.26
N VAL A 318 -3.10 -1.26 -21.94
CA VAL A 318 -3.94 -0.08 -22.21
C VAL A 318 -4.97 -0.38 -23.28
N VAL A 319 -4.58 -1.10 -24.35
CA VAL A 319 -5.50 -1.53 -25.41
C VAL A 319 -6.49 -2.57 -24.92
N LEU A 320 -6.06 -3.59 -24.18
CA LEU A 320 -6.99 -4.56 -23.58
C LEU A 320 -8.02 -3.88 -22.66
N SER A 321 -7.65 -2.79 -21.98
CA SER A 321 -8.59 -2.00 -21.20
C SER A 321 -9.51 -1.10 -22.03
N LEU A 322 -9.18 -0.78 -23.28
CA LEU A 322 -10.12 -0.10 -24.19
C LEU A 322 -11.17 -1.07 -24.73
N CYS A 323 -10.82 -2.36 -24.83
CA CYS A 323 -11.72 -3.42 -25.29
C CYS A 323 -12.67 -3.96 -24.21
N ARG A 324 -12.44 -3.63 -22.93
CA ARG A 324 -13.30 -3.99 -21.79
C ARG A 324 -14.17 -2.82 -21.37
#